data_AF-A0A7I7L799-F1
#
_entry.id   AF-A0A7I7L799-F1
#
_cell.length_a   1.000
_cell.length_b   1.000
_cell.length_c   1.000
_cell.angle_alpha   90.00
_cell.angle_beta   90.00
_cell.angle_gamma   90.00
#
_symmetry.space_group_name_H-M   'P 1'
#
loop_
_entity.id
_entity.type
_entity.pdbx_description
1 polymer ?
#
loop_
_entity_poly.entity_id
_entity_poly.type
_entity_poly.pdbx_seq_one_letter_code
_entity_poly.pdbx_strand_id
1 'polypeptide(L)'
;MSFVNVAPQQLSAAAAEVAGIGSAVSAASRAAAAPTMGLLAAGADEVSVGIAALFTDHAQQYEVVLEEFLDGLQGGFGRTLDAAAKAYASAEAASAAALGRVWDATAGPTAVLSGAYEAAATAAKAGEGPVGVVQAVIGAESDALLVQPAHTLSQAWITSPLGQVVDPVINAPFEAAIGRDLIGNGAPGGGRSQRRRGLGGWLAVR
;
A
#
# COMPACT_ATOMS: atom_id res chain seq x y z
N MET A 1 -5.01 0.12 -22.98
CA MET A 1 -4.73 0.28 -21.54
C MET A 1 -4.42 -1.10 -20.98
N SER A 2 -3.23 -1.34 -20.42
CA SER A 2 -2.94 -2.59 -19.71
C SER A 2 -3.29 -2.43 -18.23
N PHE A 3 -4.13 -3.31 -17.69
CA PHE A 3 -4.36 -3.37 -16.25
C PHE A 3 -3.29 -4.26 -15.63
N VAL A 4 -2.66 -3.78 -14.54
CA VAL A 4 -1.73 -4.57 -13.74
C VAL A 4 -2.54 -5.32 -12.69
N ASN A 5 -2.58 -6.65 -12.77
CA ASN A 5 -3.15 -7.52 -11.75
C ASN A 5 -2.01 -8.21 -11.00
N VAL A 6 -2.00 -8.10 -9.68
CA VAL A 6 -0.97 -8.70 -8.83
C VAL A 6 -1.66 -9.63 -7.84
N ALA A 7 -1.19 -10.87 -7.74
CA ALA A 7 -1.62 -11.81 -6.71
C ALA A 7 -0.54 -11.89 -5.62
N PRO A 8 -0.75 -11.29 -4.43
CA PRO A 8 0.26 -11.26 -3.37
C PRO A 8 0.79 -12.64 -2.97
N GLN A 9 -0.07 -13.66 -3.01
CA GLN A 9 0.27 -15.05 -2.67
C GLN A 9 1.27 -15.63 -3.68
N GLN A 10 1.16 -15.27 -4.97
CA GLN A 10 2.09 -15.71 -6.01
C GLN A 10 3.46 -15.05 -5.85
N LEU A 11 3.50 -13.78 -5.44
CA LEU A 11 4.76 -13.10 -5.13
C LEU A 11 5.46 -13.72 -3.92
N SER A 12 4.70 -14.08 -2.88
CA SER A 12 5.25 -14.79 -1.71
C SER A 12 5.77 -16.19 -2.07
N ALA A 13 5.06 -16.93 -2.93
CA ALA A 13 5.52 -18.22 -3.42
C ALA A 13 6.80 -18.08 -4.25
N ALA A 14 6.85 -17.11 -5.17
CA ALA A 14 8.03 -16.80 -5.96
C ALA A 14 9.24 -16.42 -5.08
N ALA A 15 9.04 -15.64 -4.01
CA ALA A 15 10.10 -15.33 -3.06
C ALA A 15 10.66 -16.59 -2.37
N ALA A 16 9.80 -17.54 -2.01
CA ALA A 16 10.22 -18.82 -1.44
C ALA A 16 10.95 -19.70 -2.45
N GLU A 17 10.49 -19.73 -3.71
CA GLU A 17 11.17 -20.45 -4.80
C GLU A 17 12.56 -19.88 -5.06
N VAL A 18 12.72 -18.56 -5.09
CA VAL A 18 14.03 -17.88 -5.23
C VAL A 18 14.98 -18.28 -4.10
N ALA A 19 14.50 -18.34 -2.86
CA ALA A 19 15.29 -18.81 -1.73
C ALA A 19 15.70 -20.28 -1.90
N GLY A 20 14.78 -21.13 -2.39
CA GLY A 20 15.05 -22.52 -2.72
C GLY A 20 16.12 -22.69 -3.80
N ILE A 21 16.03 -21.90 -4.89
CA ILE A 21 17.04 -21.87 -5.96
C ILE A 21 18.40 -21.48 -5.40
N GLY A 22 18.48 -20.40 -4.61
CA GLY A 22 19.74 -19.97 -4.00
C GLY A 22 20.36 -21.04 -3.10
N SER A 23 19.54 -21.74 -2.32
CA SER A 23 20.01 -22.85 -1.48
C SER A 23 20.51 -24.03 -2.31
N ALA A 24 19.82 -24.40 -3.38
CA ALA A 24 20.21 -25.49 -4.27
C ALA A 24 21.54 -25.19 -4.98
N VAL A 25 21.71 -23.95 -5.45
CA VAL A 25 22.94 -23.48 -6.09
C VAL A 25 24.11 -23.46 -5.09
N SER A 26 23.90 -22.96 -3.88
CA SER A 26 24.91 -22.99 -2.81
C SER A 26 25.33 -24.42 -2.44
N ALA A 27 24.38 -25.36 -2.39
CA ALA A 27 24.68 -26.77 -2.14
C ALA A 27 25.48 -27.40 -3.28
N ALA A 28 25.11 -27.10 -4.53
CA ALA A 28 25.83 -27.57 -5.72
C ALA A 28 27.27 -27.03 -5.76
N SER A 29 27.48 -25.74 -5.44
CA SER A 29 28.82 -25.14 -5.40
C SER A 29 29.71 -25.82 -4.38
N ARG A 30 29.20 -26.00 -3.15
CA ARG A 30 29.95 -26.72 -2.10
C ARG A 30 30.32 -28.15 -2.49
N ALA A 31 29.46 -28.83 -3.25
CA ALA A 31 29.77 -30.17 -3.76
C ALA A 31 30.84 -30.14 -4.86
N ALA A 32 30.87 -29.09 -5.68
CA ALA A 32 31.82 -28.91 -6.78
C ALA A 32 33.18 -28.32 -6.35
N ALA A 33 33.24 -27.64 -5.20
CA ALA A 33 34.42 -26.90 -4.74
C ALA A 33 35.70 -27.77 -4.67
N ALA A 34 35.63 -28.93 -4.03
CA ALA A 34 36.79 -29.82 -3.89
C ALA A 34 37.36 -30.34 -5.23
N PRO A 35 36.56 -30.93 -6.15
CA PRO A 35 37.08 -31.44 -7.42
C PRO A 35 37.51 -30.36 -8.42
N THR A 36 37.04 -29.11 -8.26
CA THR A 36 37.38 -28.02 -9.20
C THR A 36 38.58 -27.19 -8.75
N MET A 37 38.74 -26.95 -7.44
CA MET A 37 39.89 -26.22 -6.90
C MET A 37 41.10 -27.12 -6.62
N GLY A 38 40.88 -28.42 -6.38
CA GLY A 38 41.91 -29.41 -6.05
C GLY A 38 42.51 -30.14 -7.25
N LEU A 39 42.48 -29.55 -8.45
CA LEU A 39 42.90 -30.23 -9.68
C LEU A 39 44.41 -30.55 -9.63
N LEU A 40 44.75 -31.83 -9.80
CA LEU A 40 46.13 -32.28 -9.87
C LEU A 40 46.67 -32.17 -11.31
N ALA A 41 47.97 -31.89 -11.44
CA ALA A 41 48.64 -31.91 -12.73
C ALA A 41 48.61 -33.33 -13.33
N ALA A 42 48.32 -33.42 -14.64
CA ALA A 42 48.28 -34.70 -15.35
C ALA A 42 49.66 -35.36 -15.49
N GLY A 43 50.73 -34.56 -15.43
CA GLY A 43 52.13 -34.97 -15.51
C GLY A 43 53.03 -34.02 -14.72
N ALA A 44 54.30 -34.40 -14.56
CA ALA A 44 55.30 -33.60 -13.83
C ALA A 44 55.88 -32.45 -14.67
N ASP A 45 55.47 -32.32 -15.93
CA ASP A 45 55.92 -31.26 -16.81
C ASP A 45 55.26 -29.92 -16.46
N GLU A 46 55.97 -28.83 -16.76
CA GLU A 46 55.53 -27.47 -16.45
C GLU A 46 54.21 -27.10 -17.14
N VAL A 47 53.90 -27.70 -18.30
CA VAL A 47 52.66 -27.43 -19.03
C VAL A 47 51.47 -28.03 -18.27
N SER A 48 51.57 -29.28 -17.83
CA SER A 48 50.55 -29.94 -17.00
C SER A 48 50.32 -29.21 -15.67
N VAL A 49 51.39 -28.76 -15.01
CA VAL A 49 51.31 -27.98 -13.77
C VAL A 49 50.63 -26.64 -14.02
N GLY A 50 51.00 -25.93 -15.09
CA GLY A 50 50.42 -24.64 -15.45
C GLY A 50 48.92 -24.73 -15.80
N ILE A 51 48.51 -25.78 -16.51
CA ILE A 51 47.09 -26.01 -16.85
C ILE A 51 46.27 -26.27 -15.57
N ALA A 52 46.77 -27.11 -14.66
CA ALA A 52 46.09 -27.37 -13.39
C ALA A 52 45.91 -26.07 -12.58
N ALA A 53 46.96 -25.25 -12.49
CA ALA A 53 46.92 -23.96 -11.81
C ALA A 53 45.88 -23.00 -12.42
N LEU A 54 45.79 -22.93 -13.76
CA LEU A 54 44.82 -22.08 -14.44
C LEU A 54 43.36 -22.47 -14.13
N PHE A 55 43.05 -23.77 -14.10
CA PHE A 55 41.71 -24.23 -13.76
C PHE A 55 41.37 -24.00 -12.28
N THR A 56 42.33 -24.19 -11.38
CA THR A 56 42.15 -23.88 -9.96
C THR A 56 41.89 -22.38 -9.74
N ASP A 57 42.65 -21.49 -10.38
CA ASP A 57 42.43 -20.04 -10.30
C ASP A 57 41.05 -19.64 -10.85
N HIS A 58 40.64 -20.23 -11.97
CA HIS A 58 39.31 -19.99 -12.54
C HIS A 58 38.19 -20.46 -11.60
N ALA A 59 38.34 -21.62 -10.96
CA ALA A 59 37.37 -22.13 -10.00
C ALA A 59 37.24 -21.19 -8.78
N GLN A 60 38.35 -20.65 -8.28
CA GLN A 60 38.34 -19.67 -7.18
C GLN A 60 37.62 -18.37 -7.58
N GLN A 61 37.87 -17.85 -8.78
CA GLN A 61 37.17 -16.67 -9.30
C GLN A 61 35.67 -16.92 -9.47
N TYR A 62 35.28 -18.11 -9.94
CA TYR A 62 33.89 -18.51 -10.07
C TYR A 62 33.15 -18.48 -8.72
N GLU A 63 33.76 -19.03 -7.65
CA GLU A 63 33.14 -19.01 -6.31
C GLU A 63 32.92 -17.58 -5.81
N VAL A 64 33.87 -16.66 -6.03
CA VAL A 64 33.72 -15.24 -5.65
C VAL A 64 32.53 -14.59 -6.35
N VAL A 65 32.38 -14.80 -7.66
CA VAL A 65 31.25 -14.26 -8.43
C VAL A 65 29.94 -14.90 -8.00
N LEU A 66 29.96 -16.19 -7.69
CA LEU A 66 28.76 -16.91 -7.26
C LEU A 66 28.27 -16.42 -5.90
N GLU A 67 29.17 -16.18 -4.94
CA GLU A 67 28.81 -15.62 -3.63
C GLU A 67 28.12 -14.25 -3.78
N GLU A 68 28.67 -13.36 -4.60
CA GLU A 68 28.05 -12.05 -4.88
C GLU A 68 26.65 -12.20 -5.51
N PHE A 69 26.51 -13.12 -6.46
CA PHE A 69 25.22 -13.40 -7.08
C PHE A 69 24.19 -13.94 -6.08
N LEU A 70 24.57 -14.89 -5.22
CA LEU A 70 23.68 -15.49 -4.24
C LEU A 70 23.21 -14.47 -3.19
N ASP A 71 24.11 -13.59 -2.75
CA ASP A 71 23.78 -12.47 -1.87
C ASP A 71 22.79 -11.50 -2.52
N GLY A 72 22.98 -11.17 -3.80
CA GLY A 72 22.03 -10.34 -4.56
C GLY A 72 20.67 -11.02 -4.76
N LEU A 73 20.66 -12.32 -5.03
CA LEU A 73 19.45 -13.10 -5.27
C LEU A 73 18.61 -13.21 -3.99
N GLN A 74 19.22 -13.58 -2.87
CA GLN A 74 18.53 -13.74 -1.59
C GLN A 74 18.26 -12.38 -0.92
N GLY A 75 19.29 -11.54 -0.83
CA GLY A 75 19.24 -10.27 -0.12
C GLY A 75 18.58 -9.13 -0.90
N GLY A 76 18.68 -9.12 -2.23
CA GLY A 76 18.03 -8.10 -3.06
C GLY A 76 16.67 -8.57 -3.54
N PHE A 77 16.69 -9.55 -4.44
CA PHE A 77 15.51 -9.93 -5.21
C PHE A 77 14.42 -10.61 -4.34
N GLY A 78 14.78 -11.65 -3.59
CA GLY A 78 13.82 -12.38 -2.74
C GLY A 78 13.14 -11.48 -1.70
N ARG A 79 13.92 -10.65 -0.98
CA ARG A 79 13.36 -9.68 -0.02
C ARG A 79 12.44 -8.65 -0.67
N THR A 80 12.77 -8.20 -1.88
CA THR A 80 11.93 -7.24 -2.61
C THR A 80 10.59 -7.86 -3.01
N LEU A 81 10.57 -9.12 -3.46
CA LEU A 81 9.33 -9.83 -3.78
C LEU A 81 8.43 -9.99 -2.55
N ASP A 82 8.99 -10.37 -1.40
CA ASP A 82 8.23 -10.51 -0.15
C ASP A 82 7.71 -9.15 0.35
N ALA A 83 8.52 -8.09 0.27
CA ALA A 83 8.09 -6.74 0.61
C ALA A 83 6.96 -6.24 -0.31
N ALA A 84 7.06 -6.51 -1.62
CA ALA A 84 6.02 -6.18 -2.58
C ALA A 84 4.73 -6.96 -2.29
N ALA A 85 4.81 -8.27 -2.03
CA ALA A 85 3.66 -9.09 -1.65
C ALA A 85 2.92 -8.49 -0.45
N LYS A 86 3.64 -8.14 0.61
CA LYS A 86 3.08 -7.50 1.80
C LYS A 86 2.46 -6.14 1.51
N ALA A 87 3.11 -5.32 0.68
CA ALA A 87 2.59 -4.02 0.28
C ALA A 87 1.25 -4.16 -0.46
N TYR A 88 1.17 -5.03 -1.46
CA TYR A 88 -0.08 -5.26 -2.20
C TYR A 88 -1.18 -5.84 -1.31
N ALA A 89 -0.87 -6.84 -0.46
CA ALA A 89 -1.84 -7.39 0.48
C ALA A 89 -2.36 -6.33 1.46
N SER A 90 -1.49 -5.45 1.96
CA SER A 90 -1.90 -4.35 2.84
C SER A 90 -2.78 -3.32 2.13
N ALA A 91 -2.50 -3.05 0.85
CA ALA A 91 -3.30 -2.14 0.04
C ALA A 91 -4.70 -2.70 -0.24
N GLU A 92 -4.81 -4.00 -0.53
CA GLU A 92 -6.10 -4.69 -0.68
C GLU A 92 -6.90 -4.64 0.62
N ALA A 93 -6.27 -4.96 1.76
CA ALA A 93 -6.92 -4.91 3.07
C ALA A 93 -7.40 -3.49 3.42
N ALA A 94 -6.58 -2.46 3.15
CA ALA A 94 -6.95 -1.08 3.37
C ALA A 94 -8.12 -0.64 2.48
N SER A 95 -8.12 -1.07 1.21
CA SER A 95 -9.21 -0.78 0.26
C SER A 95 -10.51 -1.46 0.67
N ALA A 96 -10.45 -2.74 1.06
CA ALA A 96 -11.61 -3.47 1.58
C ALA A 96 -12.16 -2.83 2.86
N ALA A 97 -11.29 -2.41 3.79
CA ALA A 97 -11.70 -1.71 4.99
C ALA A 97 -12.31 -0.32 4.71
N ALA A 98 -11.82 0.38 3.69
CA ALA A 98 -12.40 1.65 3.26
C ALA A 98 -13.80 1.44 2.67
N LEU A 99 -13.98 0.43 1.82
CA LEU A 99 -15.29 0.06 1.25
C LEU A 99 -16.28 -0.39 2.33
N GLY A 100 -15.83 -1.20 3.31
CA GLY A 100 -16.65 -1.61 4.44
C GLY A 100 -17.14 -0.41 5.26
N ARG A 101 -16.26 0.56 5.53
CA ARG A 101 -16.64 1.80 6.23
C ARG A 101 -17.67 2.63 5.45
N VAL A 102 -17.54 2.71 4.13
CA VAL A 102 -18.55 3.38 3.28
C VAL A 102 -19.89 2.64 3.33
N TRP A 103 -19.86 1.31 3.26
CA TRP A 103 -21.06 0.49 3.37
C TRP A 103 -21.76 0.72 4.71
N ASP A 104 -21.03 0.70 5.81
CA ASP A 104 -21.57 0.93 7.15
C ASP A 104 -22.11 2.35 7.31
N ALA A 105 -21.43 3.36 6.76
CA ALA A 105 -21.86 4.75 6.79
C ALA A 105 -23.18 4.99 6.06
N THR A 106 -23.45 4.24 4.98
CA THR A 106 -24.74 4.28 4.28
C THR A 106 -25.81 3.41 4.96
N ALA A 107 -25.42 2.53 5.89
CA ALA A 107 -26.24 1.43 6.42
C ALA A 107 -26.95 0.59 5.32
N GLY A 108 -26.39 0.60 4.11
CA GLY A 108 -26.91 -0.08 2.91
C GLY A 108 -28.06 0.64 2.18
N PRO A 109 -28.45 0.16 0.98
CA PRO A 109 -29.44 0.83 0.11
C PRO A 109 -30.80 1.05 0.77
N THR A 110 -31.22 0.14 1.66
CA THR A 110 -32.50 0.22 2.35
C THR A 110 -32.56 1.42 3.31
N ALA A 111 -31.47 1.72 4.01
CA ALA A 111 -31.41 2.82 4.96
C ALA A 111 -31.43 4.18 4.25
N VAL A 112 -30.78 4.27 3.08
CA VAL A 112 -30.84 5.44 2.20
C VAL A 112 -32.29 5.73 1.78
N LEU A 113 -33.00 4.70 1.31
CA LEU A 113 -34.39 4.84 0.88
C LEU A 113 -35.34 5.16 2.05
N SER A 114 -35.14 4.55 3.22
CA SER A 114 -35.96 4.87 4.40
C SER A 114 -35.72 6.31 4.88
N GLY A 115 -34.47 6.77 4.90
CA GLY A 115 -34.14 8.16 5.27
C GLY A 115 -34.73 9.18 4.30
N ALA A 116 -34.68 8.89 2.99
CA ALA A 116 -35.32 9.70 1.96
C ALA A 116 -36.85 9.80 2.15
N TYR A 117 -37.49 8.67 2.46
CA TYR A 117 -38.93 8.64 2.76
C TYR A 117 -39.28 9.42 4.03
N GLU A 118 -38.48 9.29 5.09
CA GLU A 118 -38.67 10.05 6.34
C GLU A 118 -38.51 11.56 6.12
N ALA A 119 -37.53 11.97 5.31
CA ALA A 119 -37.35 13.36 4.92
C ALA A 119 -38.55 13.90 4.13
N ALA A 120 -39.06 13.12 3.16
CA ALA A 120 -40.27 13.47 2.42
C ALA A 120 -41.50 13.63 3.32
N ALA A 121 -41.70 12.67 4.23
CA ALA A 121 -42.81 12.68 5.18
C ALA A 121 -42.72 13.87 6.15
N THR A 122 -41.51 14.24 6.55
CA THR A 122 -41.26 15.38 7.44
C THR A 122 -41.54 16.71 6.74
N ALA A 123 -41.07 16.88 5.50
CA ALA A 123 -41.35 18.07 4.69
C ALA A 123 -42.84 18.22 4.38
N ALA A 124 -43.52 17.12 4.07
CA ALA A 124 -44.97 17.13 3.85
C ALA A 124 -45.75 17.52 5.11
N LYS A 125 -45.36 17.00 6.29
CA LYS A 125 -45.95 17.38 7.59
C LYS A 125 -45.70 18.85 7.95
N ALA A 126 -44.58 19.42 7.50
CA ALA A 126 -44.27 20.84 7.67
C ALA A 126 -45.07 21.76 6.71
N GLY A 127 -45.87 21.19 5.80
CA GLY A 127 -46.69 21.93 4.84
C GLY A 127 -45.91 22.42 3.63
N GLU A 128 -44.73 21.85 3.34
CA GLU A 128 -43.99 22.19 2.13
C GLU A 128 -44.73 21.74 0.86
N GLY A 129 -44.64 22.55 -0.19
CA GLY A 129 -45.17 22.18 -1.51
C GLY A 129 -44.37 21.04 -2.17
N PRO A 130 -44.84 20.50 -3.31
CA PRO A 130 -44.20 19.37 -3.99
C PRO A 130 -42.70 19.55 -4.27
N VAL A 131 -42.28 20.78 -4.58
CA VAL A 131 -40.85 21.10 -4.80
C VAL A 131 -40.04 20.97 -3.52
N GLY A 132 -40.57 21.40 -2.37
CA GLY A 132 -39.88 21.31 -1.08
C GLY A 132 -39.72 19.87 -0.61
N VAL A 133 -40.75 19.03 -0.82
CA VAL A 133 -40.68 17.59 -0.57
C VAL A 133 -39.59 16.92 -1.42
N VAL A 134 -39.52 17.24 -2.71
CA VAL A 134 -38.45 16.72 -3.60
C VAL A 134 -37.07 17.21 -3.14
N GLN A 135 -36.95 18.47 -2.72
CA GLN A 135 -35.70 19.03 -2.21
C GLN A 135 -35.23 18.32 -0.93
N ALA A 136 -36.15 17.97 -0.04
CA ALA A 136 -35.86 17.22 1.17
C ALA A 136 -35.37 15.79 0.88
N VAL A 137 -35.97 15.11 -0.11
CA VAL A 137 -35.53 13.79 -0.60
C VAL A 137 -34.12 13.88 -1.18
N ILE A 138 -33.88 14.82 -2.09
CA ILE A 138 -32.56 15.03 -2.71
C ILE A 138 -31.51 15.34 -1.63
N GLY A 139 -31.86 16.16 -0.63
CA GLY A 139 -30.98 16.46 0.49
C GLY A 139 -30.61 15.22 1.30
N ALA A 140 -31.60 14.39 1.66
CA ALA A 140 -31.38 13.16 2.41
C ALA A 140 -30.56 12.12 1.64
N GLU A 141 -30.84 11.93 0.35
CA GLU A 141 -30.08 11.02 -0.51
C GLU A 141 -28.64 11.51 -0.74
N SER A 142 -28.47 12.81 -0.97
CA SER A 142 -27.14 13.43 -1.11
C SER A 142 -26.32 13.30 0.16
N ASP A 143 -26.93 13.49 1.34
CA ASP A 143 -26.25 13.31 2.62
C ASP A 143 -25.77 11.86 2.79
N ALA A 144 -26.64 10.89 2.51
CA ALA A 144 -26.33 9.48 2.70
C ALA A 144 -25.35 8.92 1.67
N LEU A 145 -25.42 9.32 0.40
CA LEU A 145 -24.64 8.69 -0.69
C LEU A 145 -23.35 9.42 -1.03
N LEU A 146 -23.24 10.71 -0.71
CA LEU A 146 -22.07 11.51 -1.07
C LEU A 146 -21.38 12.05 0.18
N VAL A 147 -22.12 12.74 1.04
CA VAL A 147 -21.55 13.47 2.18
C VAL A 147 -20.99 12.52 3.24
N GLN A 148 -21.82 11.59 3.76
CA GLN A 148 -21.40 10.64 4.80
C GLN A 148 -20.27 9.70 4.35
N PRO A 149 -20.30 9.11 3.14
CA PRO A 149 -19.19 8.31 2.61
C PRO A 149 -17.89 9.11 2.47
N ALA A 150 -17.96 10.32 1.92
CA ALA A 150 -16.78 11.16 1.74
C ALA A 150 -16.18 11.58 3.10
N HIS A 151 -17.03 11.94 4.07
CA HIS A 151 -16.59 12.21 5.43
C HIS A 151 -15.92 10.98 6.06
N THR A 152 -16.55 9.81 5.94
CA THR A 152 -16.05 8.58 6.55
C THR A 152 -14.70 8.17 5.96
N LEU A 153 -14.54 8.26 4.64
CA LEU A 153 -13.28 8.01 3.95
C LEU A 153 -12.21 9.04 4.32
N SER A 154 -12.58 10.32 4.44
CA SER A 154 -11.65 11.36 4.87
C SER A 154 -11.12 11.10 6.28
N GLN A 155 -11.98 10.72 7.23
CA GLN A 155 -11.53 10.39 8.59
C GLN A 155 -10.66 9.14 8.61
N ALA A 156 -11.04 8.13 7.82
CA ALA A 156 -10.26 6.92 7.64
C ALA A 156 -8.85 7.20 7.11
N TRP A 157 -8.70 8.16 6.20
CA TRP A 157 -7.41 8.57 5.65
C TRP A 157 -6.57 9.36 6.67
N ILE A 158 -7.13 10.39 7.31
CA ILE A 158 -6.43 11.23 8.30
C ILE A 158 -5.87 10.38 9.45
N THR A 159 -6.64 9.37 9.88
CA THR A 159 -6.25 8.49 10.98
C THR A 159 -5.34 7.32 10.56
N SER A 160 -5.08 7.16 9.26
CA SER A 160 -4.22 6.09 8.76
C SER A 160 -2.73 6.38 9.02
N PRO A 161 -1.88 5.34 9.10
CA PRO A 161 -0.43 5.54 9.23
C PRO A 161 0.18 6.39 8.11
N LEU A 162 -0.33 6.26 6.88
CA LEU A 162 0.12 7.06 5.75
C LEU A 162 -0.31 8.53 5.90
N GLY A 163 -1.57 8.76 6.29
CA GLY A 163 -2.08 10.10 6.59
C GLY A 163 -1.23 10.78 7.66
N GLN A 164 -0.94 10.09 8.77
CA GLN A 164 -0.10 10.68 9.83
C GLN A 164 1.30 11.14 9.36
N VAL A 165 1.87 10.49 8.34
CA VAL A 165 3.18 10.87 7.78
C VAL A 165 3.06 11.98 6.73
N VAL A 166 2.00 11.94 5.91
CA VAL A 166 1.85 12.80 4.73
C VAL A 166 1.06 14.07 5.04
N ASP A 167 0.11 14.02 5.97
CA ASP A 167 -0.74 15.15 6.38
C ASP A 167 0.07 16.39 6.73
N PRO A 168 1.17 16.33 7.53
CA PRO A 168 1.96 17.52 7.85
C PRO A 168 2.59 18.15 6.61
N VAL A 169 3.00 17.34 5.63
CA VAL A 169 3.62 17.82 4.38
C VAL A 169 2.58 18.50 3.49
N ILE A 170 1.40 17.90 3.39
CA ILE A 170 0.28 18.46 2.62
C ILE A 170 -0.24 19.75 3.26
N ASN A 171 -0.41 19.76 4.59
CA ASN A 171 -1.05 20.87 5.30
C ASN A 171 -0.08 22.04 5.60
N ALA A 172 1.23 21.82 5.72
CA ALA A 172 2.22 22.86 6.02
C ALA A 172 2.12 24.13 5.14
N PRO A 173 2.03 24.05 3.78
CA PRO A 173 1.89 25.25 2.97
C PRO A 173 0.58 26.02 3.23
N PHE A 174 -0.50 25.33 3.60
CA PHE A 174 -1.79 25.95 3.88
C PHE A 174 -1.84 26.52 5.30
N GLU A 175 -1.29 25.84 6.29
CA GLU A 175 -1.14 26.39 7.63
C GLU A 175 -0.30 27.69 7.58
N ALA A 176 0.79 27.70 6.81
CA ALA A 176 1.63 28.87 6.63
C ALA A 176 0.94 30.02 5.87
N ALA A 177 0.20 29.72 4.81
CA ALA A 177 -0.42 30.74 3.95
C ALA A 177 -1.74 31.30 4.52
N ILE A 178 -2.56 30.44 5.13
CA ILE A 178 -3.95 30.75 5.49
C ILE A 178 -4.29 30.41 6.96
N GLY A 179 -3.31 29.97 7.76
CA GLY A 179 -3.46 29.73 9.19
C GLY A 179 -4.41 28.59 9.54
N ARG A 180 -4.66 27.68 8.59
CA ARG A 180 -5.62 26.57 8.69
C ARG A 180 -5.19 25.41 7.79
N ASP A 181 -5.41 24.21 8.28
CA ASP A 181 -5.15 22.97 7.54
C ASP A 181 -6.04 22.87 6.31
N LEU A 182 -5.51 22.30 5.23
CA LEU A 182 -6.33 21.94 4.08
C LEU A 182 -7.24 20.76 4.46
N ILE A 183 -6.68 19.72 5.09
CA ILE A 183 -7.39 18.49 5.49
C ILE A 183 -7.37 18.39 7.02
N GLY A 184 -8.53 18.21 7.68
CA GLY A 184 -8.57 18.18 9.14
C GLY A 184 -9.87 17.65 9.76
N ASN A 185 -9.85 17.53 11.09
CA ASN A 185 -10.72 16.61 11.85
C ASN A 185 -11.90 17.32 12.56
N GLY A 186 -12.25 18.57 12.20
CA GLY A 186 -13.05 19.47 13.04
C GLY A 186 -14.22 20.19 12.36
N ALA A 187 -15.14 20.70 13.19
CA ALA A 187 -16.41 21.35 12.85
C ALA A 187 -16.29 22.64 11.97
N PRO A 188 -17.38 23.09 11.30
CA PRO A 188 -17.33 24.23 10.39
C PRO A 188 -16.81 25.50 11.08
N GLY A 189 -16.06 26.32 10.32
CA GLY A 189 -15.53 27.58 10.82
C GLY A 189 -16.63 28.59 11.12
N GLY A 190 -17.02 28.71 12.39
CA GLY A 190 -17.75 29.87 12.89
C GLY A 190 -16.91 31.13 12.75
N GLY A 191 -17.51 32.23 12.30
CA GLY A 191 -16.83 33.49 12.03
C GLY A 191 -15.93 33.95 13.18
N ARG A 192 -14.69 34.34 12.84
CA ARG A 192 -13.69 35.19 13.52
C ARG A 192 -13.43 35.08 15.04
N SER A 193 -14.08 34.24 15.85
CA SER A 193 -13.90 34.30 17.32
C SER A 193 -13.83 32.97 18.06
N GLN A 194 -13.17 31.94 17.53
CA GLN A 194 -12.75 30.77 18.33
C GLN A 194 -11.34 30.32 17.92
N ARG A 195 -10.34 31.03 18.43
CA ARG A 195 -8.93 30.62 18.30
C ARG A 195 -8.62 29.58 19.39
N ARG A 196 -8.08 28.45 18.93
CA ARG A 196 -7.34 27.39 19.66
C ARG A 196 -8.22 26.26 20.22
N ARG A 197 -8.16 25.10 19.54
CA ARG A 197 -8.70 23.75 19.86
C ARG A 197 -10.04 23.32 19.23
N GLY A 198 -10.38 23.74 18.01
CA GLY A 198 -11.56 23.18 17.33
C GLY A 198 -11.81 23.59 15.88
N LEU A 199 -10.83 24.13 15.17
CA LEU A 199 -11.01 24.57 13.78
C LEU A 199 -10.67 23.40 12.86
N GLY A 200 -11.66 22.81 12.20
CA GLY A 200 -11.41 21.80 11.16
C GLY A 200 -10.67 22.36 9.94
N GLY A 201 -10.13 21.45 9.13
CA GLY A 201 -9.52 21.79 7.84
C GLY A 201 -10.51 22.43 6.87
N TRP A 202 -10.03 23.04 5.79
CA TRP A 202 -10.88 23.61 4.74
C TRP A 202 -11.70 22.56 3.99
N LEU A 203 -11.11 21.38 3.80
CA LEU A 203 -11.78 20.14 3.40
C LEU A 203 -12.24 19.38 4.65
N ALA A 204 -12.81 20.07 5.65
CA ALA A 204 -13.72 19.43 6.58
C ALA A 204 -14.95 19.04 5.77
N VAL A 205 -14.94 17.84 5.19
CA VAL A 205 -16.06 17.30 4.44
C VAL A 205 -17.15 16.97 5.45
N ARG A 206 -18.08 17.89 5.61
CA ARG A 206 -19.41 17.66 6.16
C ARG A 206 -20.43 18.09 5.11
#